data_AF-A0AAQ3LYP5-F1
#
_entry.id   AF-A0AAQ3LYP5-F1
#
_cell.length_a   1.000
_cell.length_b   1.000
_cell.length_c   1.000
_cell.angle_alpha   90.00
_cell.angle_beta   90.00
_cell.angle_gamma   90.00
#
_symmetry.space_group_name_H-M   'P 1'
#
loop_
_entity.id
_entity.type
_entity.pdbx_description
1 polymer ?
#
loop_
_entity_poly.entity_id
_entity_poly.type
_entity_poly.pdbx_seq_one_letter_code
_entity_poly.pdbx_strand_id
1 'polypeptide(L)'
;MSCLPPTAYLTTSLTLLFINPPLLFFLLLLLSPSSTLHQVLVTSIRSAADFDTILPRRTIHDSAAMIVDPMQAVAAGKLPIATSSVVPQPTIIPVPSKEFQSASETGTRTLWVVFVIMLVSAIGFTGMAWRVPNSKRLYHVVTTLIVVFAALSYFAMASGAGSSYHHIRITEKHKTVPDTHLDIYRQVFWARYVDWSITTPLLLLDLGLLAGMNGGNLFVTIIADIIMVLTGLFAAFGTEGTSQKWGWYTIACFAYLVVLYKLVVSGRATARAKGGKVANFYNAIGGFTIILWTIYPIVWGVADGSRKLGVDEEIIAYAVLDVLAKPVFGLWLLWTHASIPETNIDLGGFWTHGLSSEGALRVGDDEDGA
;
A
#
# COMPACT_ATOMS: atom_id res chain seq x y z
N MET A 1 42.65 -14.76 15.02
CA MET A 1 42.19 -13.77 14.03
C MET A 1 42.31 -14.41 12.66
N SER A 2 41.19 -14.86 12.09
CA SER A 2 41.17 -15.50 10.77
C SER A 2 39.98 -14.92 10.01
N CYS A 3 40.25 -13.98 9.11
CA CYS A 3 39.26 -13.34 8.25
C CYS A 3 38.70 -14.35 7.25
N LEU A 4 37.38 -14.55 7.26
CA LEU A 4 36.66 -15.18 6.16
C LEU A 4 36.41 -14.14 5.05
N PRO A 5 36.46 -14.51 3.76
CA PRO A 5 36.41 -13.56 2.65
C PRO A 5 34.97 -13.04 2.38
N PRO A 6 34.81 -11.83 1.79
CA PRO A 6 33.50 -11.20 1.58
C PRO A 6 32.65 -11.82 0.46
N THR A 7 33.14 -12.84 -0.24
CA THR A 7 32.54 -13.38 -1.47
C THR A 7 31.53 -14.51 -1.23
N ALA A 8 31.37 -15.00 0.00
CA ALA A 8 30.48 -16.13 0.32
C ALA A 8 29.00 -15.75 0.52
N TYR A 9 28.68 -14.46 0.71
CA TYR A 9 27.31 -14.00 0.95
C TYR A 9 26.55 -13.61 -0.33
N LEU A 10 27.27 -13.26 -1.41
CA LEU A 10 26.66 -12.87 -2.68
C LEU A 10 26.24 -14.09 -3.52
N THR A 11 27.02 -15.18 -3.47
CA THR A 11 26.73 -16.40 -4.24
C THR A 11 25.54 -17.18 -3.68
N THR A 12 25.30 -17.15 -2.37
CA THR A 12 24.12 -17.78 -1.74
C THR A 12 22.79 -17.13 -2.14
N SER A 13 22.82 -15.86 -2.59
CA SER A 13 21.62 -15.14 -3.01
C SER A 13 21.14 -15.51 -4.41
N LEU A 14 22.05 -15.92 -5.32
CA LEU A 14 21.69 -16.38 -6.67
C LEU A 14 21.32 -17.87 -6.74
N THR A 15 21.87 -18.73 -5.88
CA THR A 15 21.53 -20.17 -5.86
C THR A 15 20.12 -20.45 -5.35
N LEU A 16 19.49 -19.50 -4.65
CA LEU A 16 18.12 -19.61 -4.14
C LEU A 16 17.04 -19.69 -5.24
N LEU A 17 17.33 -19.17 -6.44
CA LEU A 17 16.43 -19.26 -7.61
C LEU A 17 16.27 -20.70 -8.14
N PHE A 18 17.23 -21.59 -7.87
CA PHE A 18 17.24 -22.96 -8.40
C PHE A 18 16.82 -24.04 -7.39
N ILE A 19 16.65 -23.69 -6.11
CA ILE A 19 16.46 -24.70 -5.04
C ILE A 19 15.02 -24.74 -4.51
N ASN A 20 14.16 -23.75 -4.82
CA ASN A 20 12.82 -23.69 -4.22
C ASN A 20 11.69 -23.45 -5.25
N PRO A 21 11.17 -24.52 -5.89
CA PRO A 21 10.11 -24.42 -6.89
C PRO A 21 8.83 -23.67 -6.46
N PRO A 22 8.34 -23.72 -5.20
CA PRO A 22 7.16 -22.95 -4.82
C PRO A 22 7.39 -21.43 -4.77
N LEU A 23 8.60 -20.97 -4.43
CA LEU A 23 8.94 -19.53 -4.44
C LEU A 23 9.04 -18.98 -5.86
N LEU A 24 9.60 -19.76 -6.79
CA LEU A 24 9.66 -19.40 -8.20
C LEU A 24 8.26 -19.40 -8.84
N PHE A 25 7.41 -20.38 -8.50
CA PHE A 25 6.03 -20.43 -8.95
C PHE A 25 5.20 -19.24 -8.42
N PHE A 26 5.39 -18.89 -7.15
CA PHE A 26 4.75 -17.71 -6.55
C PHE A 26 5.23 -16.40 -7.18
N LEU A 27 6.53 -16.28 -7.49
CA LEU A 27 7.10 -15.16 -8.21
C LEU A 27 6.50 -15.03 -9.63
N LEU A 28 6.33 -16.15 -10.35
CA LEU A 28 5.70 -16.18 -11.66
C LEU A 28 4.20 -15.80 -11.61
N LEU A 29 3.49 -16.14 -10.54
CA LEU A 29 2.11 -15.73 -10.32
C LEU A 29 1.98 -14.22 -10.02
N LEU A 30 2.91 -13.66 -9.24
CA LEU A 30 2.95 -12.22 -8.92
C LEU A 30 3.36 -11.35 -10.12
N LEU A 31 4.21 -11.88 -11.01
CA LEU A 31 4.67 -11.18 -12.20
C LEU A 31 3.71 -11.31 -13.40
N SER A 32 2.70 -12.18 -13.33
CA SER A 32 1.77 -12.43 -14.44
C SER A 32 0.50 -11.56 -14.34
N PRO A 33 0.29 -10.59 -15.25
CA PRO A 33 -0.90 -9.72 -15.26
C PRO A 33 -2.22 -10.43 -15.61
N SER A 34 -2.20 -11.76 -15.80
CA SER A 34 -3.30 -12.60 -16.28
C SER A 34 -3.71 -13.72 -15.29
N SER A 35 -3.23 -13.70 -14.04
CA SER A 35 -3.61 -14.72 -13.05
C SER A 35 -5.09 -14.61 -12.62
N THR A 36 -5.73 -15.73 -12.32
CA THR A 36 -7.13 -15.78 -11.85
C THR A 36 -7.34 -15.05 -10.52
N LEU A 37 -6.32 -15.05 -9.65
CA LEU A 37 -6.31 -14.27 -8.40
C LEU A 37 -6.36 -12.74 -8.67
N HIS A 38 -5.67 -12.26 -9.71
CA HIS A 38 -5.72 -10.87 -10.14
C HIS A 38 -7.14 -10.46 -10.58
N GLN A 39 -7.88 -11.35 -11.26
CA GLN A 39 -9.26 -11.06 -11.70
C GLN A 39 -10.24 -10.99 -10.51
N VAL A 40 -10.16 -11.95 -9.58
CA VAL A 40 -11.05 -12.04 -8.40
C VAL A 40 -10.83 -10.87 -7.43
N LEU A 41 -9.58 -10.46 -7.21
CA LEU A 41 -9.28 -9.32 -6.35
C LEU A 41 -9.77 -8.00 -6.96
N VAL A 42 -9.60 -7.81 -8.28
CA VAL A 42 -10.11 -6.63 -8.99
C VAL A 42 -11.64 -6.55 -8.92
N THR A 43 -12.34 -7.67 -9.08
CA THR A 43 -13.80 -7.69 -8.93
C THR A 43 -14.23 -7.40 -7.50
N SER A 44 -13.50 -7.90 -6.50
CA SER A 44 -13.81 -7.65 -5.08
C SER A 44 -13.58 -6.19 -4.69
N ILE A 45 -12.50 -5.56 -5.17
CA ILE A 45 -12.22 -4.13 -4.94
C ILE A 45 -13.27 -3.26 -5.63
N ARG A 46 -13.63 -3.56 -6.89
CA ARG A 46 -14.69 -2.83 -7.62
C ARG A 46 -16.05 -2.94 -6.92
N SER A 47 -16.39 -4.14 -6.44
CA SER A 47 -17.62 -4.35 -5.66
C SER A 47 -17.66 -3.57 -4.35
N ALA A 48 -16.50 -3.29 -3.72
CA ALA A 48 -16.43 -2.47 -2.51
C ALA A 48 -16.53 -0.96 -2.81
N ALA A 49 -16.13 -0.53 -4.01
CA ALA A 49 -16.22 0.87 -4.46
C ALA A 49 -17.62 1.27 -4.96
N ASP A 50 -18.44 0.31 -5.41
CA ASP A 50 -19.76 0.54 -6.02
C ASP A 50 -20.92 0.78 -5.03
N PHE A 51 -20.68 0.91 -3.72
CA PHE A 51 -21.77 1.01 -2.73
C PHE A 51 -22.52 2.37 -2.70
N ASP A 52 -22.06 3.39 -3.44
CA ASP A 52 -22.63 4.76 -3.40
C ASP A 52 -23.40 5.21 -4.67
N THR A 53 -23.61 4.34 -5.67
CA THR A 53 -24.34 4.69 -6.91
C THR A 53 -25.85 4.37 -6.87
N ILE A 54 -26.54 4.77 -5.79
CA ILE A 54 -28.02 4.77 -5.73
C ILE A 54 -28.53 6.18 -5.44
N LEU A 55 -28.32 7.14 -6.34
CA LEU A 55 -29.21 8.31 -6.52
C LEU A 55 -29.18 8.79 -7.98
N PRO A 56 -30.33 8.90 -8.68
CA PRO A 56 -30.36 9.32 -10.07
C PRO A 56 -30.14 10.85 -10.21
N ARG A 57 -29.07 11.25 -10.91
CA ARG A 57 -28.79 12.65 -11.25
C ARG A 57 -29.72 13.10 -12.39
N ARG A 58 -30.69 13.96 -12.07
CA ARG A 58 -31.61 14.62 -13.02
C ARG A 58 -30.82 15.62 -13.89
N THR A 59 -30.71 15.38 -15.19
CA THR A 59 -30.24 16.37 -16.16
C THR A 59 -31.38 17.31 -16.55
N ILE A 60 -31.19 18.61 -16.35
CA ILE A 60 -32.08 19.67 -16.83
C ILE A 60 -31.64 20.00 -18.27
N HIS A 61 -32.49 19.73 -19.25
CA HIS A 61 -32.32 20.19 -20.63
C HIS A 61 -33.10 21.50 -20.81
N ASP A 62 -32.41 22.62 -21.03
CA ASP A 62 -33.00 23.83 -21.59
C ASP A 62 -33.32 23.60 -23.08
N SER A 63 -34.62 23.61 -23.40
CA SER A 63 -35.12 23.56 -24.77
C SER A 63 -35.51 24.97 -25.22
N ALA A 64 -34.73 25.57 -26.13
CA ALA A 64 -35.15 26.71 -26.93
C ALA A 64 -35.47 26.21 -28.34
N ALA A 65 -36.75 26.14 -28.68
CA ALA A 65 -37.23 25.78 -30.01
C ALA A 65 -37.09 26.97 -30.97
N MET A 66 -36.29 26.80 -32.04
CA MET A 66 -36.38 27.66 -33.23
C MET A 66 -37.33 27.01 -34.24
N ILE A 67 -38.50 27.63 -34.43
CA ILE A 67 -39.44 27.30 -35.50
C ILE A 67 -38.95 28.01 -36.76
N VAL A 68 -38.55 27.24 -37.77
CA VAL A 68 -38.24 27.77 -39.11
C VAL A 68 -39.42 27.43 -40.02
N ASP A 69 -39.99 28.47 -40.64
CA ASP A 69 -41.14 28.40 -41.55
C ASP A 69 -40.76 27.65 -42.86
N PRO A 70 -41.48 26.58 -43.24
CA PRO A 70 -41.14 25.75 -44.40
C PRO A 70 -41.34 26.44 -45.77
N MET A 71 -41.86 27.68 -45.82
CA MET A 71 -42.15 28.35 -47.10
C MET A 71 -41.05 29.30 -47.61
N GLN A 72 -39.99 29.59 -46.84
CA GLN A 72 -38.86 30.39 -47.35
C GLN A 72 -37.76 29.57 -48.04
N ALA A 73 -37.82 28.23 -47.98
CA ALA A 73 -36.79 27.35 -48.54
C ALA A 73 -36.96 27.00 -50.04
N VAL A 74 -38.05 27.45 -50.70
CA VAL A 74 -38.38 27.00 -52.07
C VAL A 74 -38.17 28.09 -53.16
N ALA A 75 -37.84 29.33 -52.78
CA ALA A 75 -37.76 30.44 -53.75
C ALA A 75 -36.37 30.73 -54.35
N ALA A 76 -35.34 29.93 -54.06
CA ALA A 76 -33.99 30.14 -54.60
C ALA A 76 -33.51 28.94 -55.45
N GLY A 77 -34.26 28.63 -56.51
CA GLY A 77 -33.83 27.66 -57.53
C GLY A 77 -32.67 28.21 -58.37
N LYS A 78 -31.44 27.87 -58.03
CA LYS A 78 -30.29 27.87 -58.96
C LYS A 78 -29.67 26.48 -58.96
N LEU A 79 -29.67 25.85 -60.14
CA LEU A 79 -29.07 24.54 -60.42
C LEU A 79 -27.58 24.52 -60.02
N PRO A 80 -27.06 23.47 -59.37
CA PRO A 80 -25.65 23.41 -59.01
C PRO A 80 -24.80 23.02 -60.23
N ILE A 81 -23.85 23.89 -60.56
CA ILE A 81 -22.70 23.56 -61.41
C ILE A 81 -21.79 22.63 -60.59
N ALA A 82 -21.41 21.49 -61.15
CA ALA A 82 -20.45 20.58 -60.52
C ALA A 82 -19.06 21.22 -60.46
N THR A 83 -18.80 22.01 -59.42
CA THR A 83 -17.44 22.37 -59.01
C THR A 83 -16.90 21.25 -58.15
N SER A 84 -15.75 20.69 -58.50
CA SER A 84 -14.97 19.82 -57.64
C SER A 84 -14.52 20.59 -56.40
N SER A 85 -15.39 20.70 -55.39
CA SER A 85 -14.98 21.23 -54.09
C SER A 85 -14.22 20.11 -53.39
N VAL A 86 -12.90 20.04 -53.62
CA VAL A 86 -12.03 19.50 -52.60
C VAL A 86 -12.09 20.51 -51.45
N VAL A 87 -13.09 20.36 -50.59
CA VAL A 87 -13.09 21.03 -49.30
C VAL A 87 -11.81 20.55 -48.62
N PRO A 88 -10.90 21.44 -48.19
CA PRO A 88 -9.79 21.01 -47.36
C PRO A 88 -10.41 20.33 -46.15
N GLN A 89 -10.24 19.01 -46.05
CA GLN A 89 -10.66 18.28 -44.85
C GLN A 89 -9.99 19.01 -43.69
N PRO A 90 -10.74 19.52 -42.69
CA PRO A 90 -10.14 20.26 -41.60
C PRO A 90 -9.06 19.36 -41.02
N THR A 91 -7.81 19.79 -41.11
CA THR A 91 -6.72 19.12 -40.42
C THR A 91 -7.01 19.32 -38.95
N ILE A 92 -7.68 18.35 -38.34
CA ILE A 92 -7.78 18.23 -36.89
C ILE A 92 -6.34 17.97 -36.47
N ILE A 93 -5.60 19.04 -36.16
CA ILE A 93 -4.35 18.92 -35.43
C ILE A 93 -4.78 18.32 -34.10
N PRO A 94 -4.37 17.09 -33.76
CA PRO A 94 -4.70 16.51 -32.47
C PRO A 94 -4.03 17.40 -31.43
N VAL A 95 -4.81 18.25 -30.77
CA VAL A 95 -4.33 18.97 -29.60
C VAL A 95 -4.06 17.88 -28.57
N PRO A 96 -2.86 17.78 -27.98
CA PRO A 96 -2.58 16.79 -26.96
C PRO A 96 -3.62 16.91 -25.86
N SER A 97 -4.49 15.92 -25.71
CA SER A 97 -5.45 15.88 -24.61
C SER A 97 -4.64 15.66 -23.33
N LYS A 98 -4.78 16.58 -22.39
CA LYS A 98 -4.21 16.43 -21.05
C LYS A 98 -5.26 15.81 -20.16
N GLU A 99 -5.01 14.60 -19.68
CA GLU A 99 -5.91 13.91 -18.75
C GLU A 99 -5.32 13.93 -17.34
N PHE A 100 -6.08 14.43 -16.36
CA PHE A 100 -5.70 14.40 -14.96
C PHE A 100 -6.48 13.31 -14.24
N GLN A 101 -5.76 12.28 -13.78
CA GLN A 101 -6.31 11.23 -12.95
C GLN A 101 -6.00 11.57 -11.49
N SER A 102 -6.99 12.10 -10.79
CA SER A 102 -6.89 12.54 -9.39
C SER A 102 -7.93 11.82 -8.54
N ALA A 103 -7.72 11.82 -7.23
CA ALA A 103 -8.69 11.29 -6.29
C ALA A 103 -9.99 12.08 -6.39
N SER A 104 -11.12 11.37 -6.46
CA SER A 104 -12.42 11.99 -6.32
C SER A 104 -12.79 12.19 -4.85
N GLU A 105 -13.99 12.71 -4.61
CA GLU A 105 -14.54 12.85 -3.28
C GLU A 105 -14.56 11.52 -2.51
N THR A 106 -14.79 10.39 -3.18
CA THR A 106 -14.81 9.06 -2.54
C THR A 106 -13.42 8.68 -2.02
N GLY A 107 -12.37 8.88 -2.83
CA GLY A 107 -10.99 8.64 -2.41
C GLY A 107 -10.58 9.55 -1.25
N THR A 108 -10.87 10.85 -1.34
CA THR A 108 -10.56 11.81 -0.26
C THR A 108 -11.31 11.49 1.03
N ARG A 109 -12.60 11.14 0.98
CA ARG A 109 -13.37 10.71 2.17
C ARG A 109 -12.76 9.45 2.79
N THR A 110 -12.34 8.48 1.97
CA THR A 110 -11.68 7.26 2.45
C THR A 110 -10.40 7.59 3.22
N LEU A 111 -9.56 8.51 2.71
CA LEU A 111 -8.34 8.93 3.39
C LEU A 111 -8.63 9.55 4.77
N TRP A 112 -9.65 10.42 4.87
CA TRP A 112 -10.09 11.01 6.14
C TRP A 112 -10.64 9.98 7.13
N VAL A 113 -11.43 9.02 6.65
CA VAL A 113 -11.96 7.93 7.50
C VAL A 113 -10.81 7.11 8.08
N VAL A 114 -9.83 6.71 7.26
CA VAL A 114 -8.69 5.93 7.76
C VAL A 114 -7.81 6.74 8.70
N PHE A 115 -7.61 8.04 8.43
CA PHE A 115 -6.93 8.92 9.39
C PHE A 115 -7.56 8.85 10.78
N VAL A 116 -8.90 8.96 10.87
CA VAL A 116 -9.62 8.87 12.15
C VAL A 116 -9.45 7.49 12.79
N ILE A 117 -9.56 6.40 12.02
CA ILE A 117 -9.34 5.04 12.52
C ILE A 117 -7.94 4.88 13.12
N MET A 118 -6.91 5.36 12.43
CA MET A 118 -5.51 5.31 12.90
C MET A 118 -5.32 6.14 14.17
N LEU A 119 -5.93 7.34 14.23
CA LEU A 119 -5.86 8.21 15.40
C LEU A 119 -6.55 7.61 16.63
N VAL A 120 -7.76 7.07 16.46
CA VAL A 120 -8.50 6.38 17.53
C VAL A 120 -7.71 5.16 18.02
N SER A 121 -7.10 4.42 17.11
CA SER A 121 -6.26 3.27 17.45
C SER A 121 -5.02 3.70 18.23
N ALA A 122 -4.37 4.81 17.85
CA ALA A 122 -3.23 5.36 18.58
C ALA A 122 -3.60 5.74 20.02
N ILE A 123 -4.76 6.39 20.22
CA ILE A 123 -5.27 6.72 21.55
C ILE A 123 -5.57 5.44 22.34
N GLY A 124 -6.24 4.46 21.72
CA GLY A 124 -6.55 3.18 22.34
C GLY A 124 -5.30 2.41 22.78
N PHE A 125 -4.29 2.33 21.93
CA PHE A 125 -3.04 1.62 22.20
C PHE A 125 -2.23 2.32 23.29
N THR A 126 -2.19 3.65 23.27
CA THR A 126 -1.62 4.46 24.35
C THR A 126 -2.32 4.19 25.68
N GLY A 127 -3.66 4.17 25.69
CA GLY A 127 -4.44 3.85 26.89
C GLY A 127 -4.21 2.42 27.40
N MET A 128 -3.99 1.44 26.51
CA MET A 128 -3.56 0.09 26.91
C MET A 128 -2.16 0.10 27.50
N ALA A 129 -1.22 0.86 26.92
CA ALA A 129 0.15 0.97 27.40
C ALA A 129 0.22 1.44 28.85
N TRP A 130 -0.63 2.39 29.26
CA TRP A 130 -0.66 2.92 30.62
C TRP A 130 -0.94 1.88 31.71
N ARG A 131 -1.57 0.74 31.35
CA ARG A 131 -1.88 -0.36 32.30
C ARG A 131 -0.72 -1.34 32.49
N VAL A 132 0.33 -1.25 31.69
CA VAL A 132 1.49 -2.15 31.71
C VAL A 132 2.67 -1.44 32.40
N PRO A 133 3.60 -2.10 33.11
CA PRO A 133 4.80 -1.43 33.63
C PRO A 133 5.81 -1.08 32.52
N ASN A 134 6.61 -0.02 32.69
CA ASN A 134 7.54 0.49 31.67
C ASN A 134 8.45 -0.57 31.04
N SER A 135 8.96 -1.52 31.84
CA SER A 135 9.83 -2.60 31.36
C SER A 135 9.19 -3.56 30.35
N LYS A 136 7.85 -3.64 30.31
CA LYS A 136 7.09 -4.55 29.44
C LYS A 136 6.28 -3.82 28.35
N ARG A 137 6.42 -2.50 28.25
CA ARG A 137 5.65 -1.67 27.31
C ARG A 137 6.17 -1.68 25.87
N LEU A 138 7.27 -2.37 25.56
CA LEU A 138 7.92 -2.25 24.24
C LEU A 138 6.95 -2.50 23.07
N TYR A 139 6.19 -3.59 23.08
CA TYR A 139 5.18 -3.86 22.05
C TYR A 139 4.14 -2.73 21.96
N HIS A 140 3.67 -2.22 23.10
CA HIS A 140 2.71 -1.11 23.11
C HIS A 140 3.30 0.16 22.50
N VAL A 141 4.55 0.48 22.79
CA VAL A 141 5.24 1.65 22.22
C VAL A 141 5.42 1.48 20.71
N VAL A 142 5.98 0.36 20.26
CA VAL A 142 6.22 0.09 18.84
C VAL A 142 4.91 0.08 18.05
N THR A 143 3.91 -0.66 18.52
CA THR A 143 2.60 -0.73 17.86
C THR A 143 1.86 0.62 17.87
N THR A 144 2.00 1.44 18.92
CA THR A 144 1.45 2.80 18.94
C THR A 144 2.14 3.69 17.90
N LEU A 145 3.47 3.62 17.79
CA LEU A 145 4.21 4.38 16.78
C LEU A 145 3.77 4.01 15.36
N ILE A 146 3.50 2.72 15.09
CA ILE A 146 2.97 2.27 13.80
C ILE A 146 1.71 3.05 13.41
N VAL A 147 0.72 3.11 14.30
CA VAL A 147 -0.55 3.80 14.00
C VAL A 147 -0.43 5.33 14.05
N VAL A 148 0.52 5.89 14.81
CA VAL A 148 0.81 7.33 14.80
C VAL A 148 1.41 7.77 13.47
N PHE A 149 2.44 7.08 12.95
CA PHE A 149 3.03 7.39 11.65
C PHE A 149 2.02 7.21 10.52
N ALA A 150 1.19 6.17 10.60
CA ALA A 150 0.10 5.97 9.65
C ALA A 150 -0.91 7.13 9.71
N ALA A 151 -1.34 7.56 10.89
CA ALA A 151 -2.23 8.72 11.03
C ALA A 151 -1.63 9.98 10.39
N LEU A 152 -0.35 10.27 10.64
CA LEU A 152 0.33 11.42 10.03
C LEU A 152 0.36 11.34 8.49
N SER A 153 0.62 10.14 7.95
CA SER A 153 0.62 9.94 6.50
C SER A 153 -0.77 10.07 5.88
N TYR A 154 -1.79 9.46 6.48
CA TYR A 154 -3.18 9.60 6.01
C TYR A 154 -3.66 11.05 6.10
N PHE A 155 -3.28 11.80 7.13
CA PHE A 155 -3.54 13.23 7.21
C PHE A 155 -2.83 14.01 6.08
N ALA A 156 -1.56 13.70 5.80
CA ALA A 156 -0.82 14.33 4.71
C ALA A 156 -1.44 14.03 3.34
N MET A 157 -1.86 12.79 3.09
CA MET A 157 -2.54 12.39 1.86
C MET A 157 -3.91 13.06 1.73
N ALA A 158 -4.71 13.08 2.80
CA ALA A 158 -6.06 13.67 2.81
C ALA A 158 -6.05 15.19 2.64
N SER A 159 -5.03 15.87 3.19
CA SER A 159 -4.83 17.32 3.04
C SER A 159 -4.17 17.71 1.71
N GLY A 160 -3.74 16.74 0.90
CA GLY A 160 -3.09 16.94 -0.40
C GLY A 160 -1.58 17.13 -0.34
N ALA A 161 -0.99 17.33 0.84
CA ALA A 161 0.46 17.52 1.02
C ALA A 161 1.27 16.25 0.67
N GLY A 162 0.67 15.06 0.80
CA GLY A 162 1.31 13.75 0.62
C GLY A 162 1.16 13.14 -0.78
N SER A 163 0.87 13.95 -1.80
CA SER A 163 0.66 13.47 -3.17
C SER A 163 1.35 14.37 -4.20
N SER A 164 1.66 13.82 -5.37
CA SER A 164 2.17 14.58 -6.51
C SER A 164 1.69 13.97 -7.84
N TYR A 165 1.67 14.76 -8.91
CA TYR A 165 1.30 14.26 -10.23
C TYR A 165 2.52 13.73 -10.96
N HIS A 166 2.44 12.47 -11.38
CA HIS A 166 3.43 11.86 -12.26
C HIS A 166 2.96 11.98 -13.72
N HIS A 167 3.79 12.63 -14.55
CA HIS A 167 3.50 12.85 -15.98
C HIS A 167 3.93 11.65 -16.81
N ILE A 168 3.02 11.22 -17.68
CA ILE A 168 3.19 10.08 -18.55
C ILE A 168 2.73 10.45 -19.95
N ARG A 169 3.48 10.05 -20.97
CA ARG A 169 3.07 10.15 -22.37
C ARG A 169 2.78 8.77 -22.95
N ILE A 170 1.52 8.53 -23.32
CA ILE A 170 1.13 7.36 -24.14
C ILE A 170 1.16 7.79 -25.59
N THR A 171 1.83 7.00 -26.44
CA THR A 171 1.81 7.21 -27.89
C THR A 171 0.94 6.14 -28.52
N GLU A 172 -0.21 6.55 -29.06
CA GLU A 172 -1.05 5.69 -29.87
C GLU A 172 -0.54 5.70 -31.30
N LYS A 173 -0.05 4.55 -31.75
CA LYS A 173 0.41 4.36 -33.12
C LYS A 173 -0.77 4.06 -34.02
N HIS A 174 -0.92 4.85 -35.07
CA HIS A 174 -1.95 4.61 -36.07
C HIS A 174 -1.31 4.21 -37.41
N LYS A 175 -1.99 3.36 -38.18
CA LYS A 175 -1.47 2.87 -39.48
C LYS A 175 -1.55 3.91 -40.60
N THR A 176 -2.45 4.88 -40.47
CA THR A 176 -2.84 5.77 -41.58
C THR A 176 -2.87 7.25 -41.18
N VAL A 177 -2.88 7.56 -39.89
CA VAL A 177 -2.80 8.93 -39.37
C VAL A 177 -1.52 9.10 -38.53
N PRO A 178 -0.99 10.33 -38.37
CA PRO A 178 0.16 10.57 -37.50
C PRO A 178 -0.09 10.05 -36.08
N ASP A 179 0.97 9.62 -35.40
CA ASP A 179 0.90 9.13 -34.03
C ASP A 179 0.26 10.19 -33.11
N THR A 180 -0.70 9.76 -32.29
CA THR A 180 -1.36 10.64 -31.32
C THR A 180 -0.67 10.48 -29.98
N HIS A 181 -0.38 11.59 -29.30
CA HIS A 181 0.20 11.57 -27.95
C HIS A 181 -0.85 11.99 -26.93
N LEU A 182 -1.11 11.13 -25.95
CA LEU A 182 -1.95 11.39 -24.79
C LEU A 182 -1.05 11.64 -23.59
N ASP A 183 -1.10 12.86 -23.04
CA ASP A 183 -0.34 13.24 -21.84
C ASP A 183 -1.25 13.06 -20.61
N ILE A 184 -0.94 12.06 -19.78
CA ILE A 184 -1.69 11.72 -18.56
C ILE A 184 -0.90 12.14 -17.33
N TYR A 185 -1.56 12.82 -16.40
CA TYR A 185 -1.03 13.17 -15.08
C TYR A 185 -1.77 12.35 -14.03
N ARG A 186 -1.14 11.29 -13.52
CA ARG A 186 -1.72 10.46 -12.46
C ARG A 186 -1.23 10.94 -11.10
N GLN A 187 -2.16 11.13 -10.17
CA GLN A 187 -1.84 11.45 -8.78
C GLN A 187 -1.25 10.23 -8.09
N VAL A 188 -0.02 10.36 -7.59
CA VAL A 188 0.71 9.35 -6.85
C VAL A 188 0.82 9.80 -5.39
N PHE A 189 0.38 8.94 -4.47
CA PHE A 189 0.40 9.21 -3.04
C PHE A 189 1.72 8.77 -2.41
N TRP A 190 2.77 9.55 -2.62
CA TRP A 190 4.13 9.23 -2.17
C TRP A 190 4.27 9.16 -0.65
N ALA A 191 3.44 9.87 0.13
CA ALA A 191 3.46 9.81 1.59
C ALA A 191 3.18 8.41 2.14
N ARG A 192 2.49 7.57 1.37
CA ARG A 192 2.26 6.15 1.67
C ARG A 192 3.56 5.36 1.78
N TYR A 193 4.51 5.61 0.88
CA TYR A 193 5.81 4.95 0.91
C TYR A 193 6.69 5.46 2.05
N VAL A 194 6.56 6.74 2.42
CA VAL A 194 7.22 7.28 3.61
C VAL A 194 6.68 6.61 4.87
N ASP A 195 5.36 6.47 4.99
CA ASP A 195 4.73 5.69 6.06
C ASP A 195 5.27 4.28 6.12
N TRP A 196 5.19 3.54 5.01
CA TRP A 196 5.65 2.16 4.96
C TRP A 196 7.12 2.04 5.33
N SER A 197 7.99 2.93 4.87
CA SER A 197 9.44 2.88 5.19
C SER A 197 9.75 3.00 6.69
N ILE A 198 8.78 3.41 7.50
CA ILE A 198 8.89 3.50 8.97
C ILE A 198 8.05 2.42 9.63
N THR A 199 6.80 2.22 9.19
CA THR A 199 5.85 1.31 9.85
C THR A 199 6.10 -0.15 9.55
N THR A 200 6.57 -0.52 8.35
CA THR A 200 6.89 -1.92 8.03
C THR A 200 8.12 -2.41 8.80
N PRO A 201 9.21 -1.63 8.98
CA PRO A 201 10.28 -2.01 9.91
C PRO A 201 9.82 -2.16 11.36
N LEU A 202 8.93 -1.30 11.84
CA LEU A 202 8.39 -1.40 13.21
C LEU A 202 7.50 -2.64 13.38
N LEU A 203 6.71 -3.01 12.36
CA LEU A 203 5.91 -4.24 12.36
C LEU A 203 6.81 -5.49 12.36
N LEU A 204 7.90 -5.46 11.58
CA LEU A 204 8.90 -6.52 11.57
C LEU A 204 9.68 -6.59 12.88
N LEU A 205 9.90 -5.46 13.54
CA LEU A 205 10.43 -5.42 14.89
C LEU A 205 9.49 -6.16 15.85
N ASP A 206 8.20 -5.86 15.85
CA ASP A 206 7.20 -6.57 16.67
C ASP A 206 7.21 -8.08 16.41
N LEU A 207 7.18 -8.52 15.14
CA LEU A 207 7.23 -9.94 14.78
C LEU A 207 8.55 -10.61 15.15
N GLY A 208 9.67 -9.95 14.92
CA GLY A 208 10.99 -10.47 15.22
C GLY A 208 11.20 -10.63 16.73
N LEU A 209 10.76 -9.65 17.51
CA LEU A 209 10.74 -9.69 18.97
C LEU A 209 9.85 -10.83 19.48
N LEU A 210 8.63 -10.96 18.92
CA LEU A 210 7.70 -12.04 19.26
C LEU A 210 8.34 -13.41 19.05
N ALA A 211 8.97 -13.61 17.89
CA ALA A 211 9.67 -14.84 17.54
C ALA A 211 10.99 -15.06 18.30
N GLY A 212 11.56 -14.04 18.95
CA GLY A 212 12.91 -14.11 19.53
C GLY A 212 14.00 -14.24 18.46
N MET A 213 13.85 -13.55 17.33
CA MET A 213 14.88 -13.49 16.30
C MET A 213 16.13 -12.79 16.84
N ASN A 214 17.32 -13.31 16.49
CA ASN A 214 18.56 -12.63 16.82
C ASN A 214 18.71 -11.30 16.05
N GLY A 215 19.51 -10.38 16.59
CA GLY A 215 19.69 -9.03 16.03
C GLY A 215 20.19 -9.02 14.59
N GLY A 216 21.05 -9.97 14.19
CA GLY A 216 21.54 -10.04 12.80
C GLY A 216 20.44 -10.41 11.80
N ASN A 217 19.61 -11.41 12.13
CA ASN A 217 18.46 -11.79 11.31
C ASN A 217 17.43 -10.66 11.25
N LEU A 218 17.13 -10.04 12.39
CA LEU A 218 16.21 -8.91 12.46
C LEU A 218 16.70 -7.71 11.64
N PHE A 219 17.98 -7.35 11.77
CA PHE A 219 18.59 -6.26 11.02
C PHE A 219 18.52 -6.48 9.51
N VAL A 220 18.90 -7.68 9.04
CA VAL A 220 18.78 -8.03 7.61
C VAL A 220 17.33 -7.94 7.13
N THR A 221 16.37 -8.38 7.96
CA THR A 221 14.94 -8.33 7.62
C THR A 221 14.47 -6.88 7.47
N ILE A 222 14.84 -5.99 8.40
CA ILE A 222 14.50 -4.56 8.36
C ILE A 222 15.15 -3.86 7.16
N ILE A 223 16.42 -4.11 6.88
CA ILE A 223 17.09 -3.47 5.73
C ILE A 223 16.48 -3.95 4.40
N ALA A 224 16.17 -5.24 4.28
CA ALA A 224 15.49 -5.77 3.10
C ALA A 224 14.11 -5.11 2.92
N ASP A 225 13.38 -4.90 4.01
CA ASP A 225 12.08 -4.23 4.00
C ASP A 225 12.16 -2.75 3.57
N ILE A 226 13.14 -1.99 4.09
CA ILE A 226 13.36 -0.61 3.64
C ILE A 226 13.70 -0.57 2.14
N ILE A 227 14.56 -1.48 1.67
CA ILE A 227 14.89 -1.58 0.24
C ILE A 227 13.62 -1.88 -0.57
N MET A 228 12.78 -2.81 -0.12
CA MET A 228 11.51 -3.15 -0.76
C MET A 228 10.62 -1.91 -0.93
N VAL A 229 10.42 -1.14 0.14
CA VAL A 229 9.54 0.04 0.09
C VAL A 229 10.11 1.14 -0.80
N LEU A 230 11.39 1.49 -0.65
CA LEU A 230 12.00 2.58 -1.41
C LEU A 230 12.12 2.26 -2.90
N THR A 231 12.41 1.01 -3.25
CA THR A 231 12.42 0.59 -4.67
C THR A 231 11.01 0.53 -5.24
N GLY A 232 9.99 0.21 -4.44
CA GLY A 232 8.58 0.38 -4.81
C GLY A 232 8.21 1.84 -5.09
N LEU A 233 8.69 2.79 -4.28
CA LEU A 233 8.53 4.23 -4.51
C LEU A 233 9.16 4.66 -5.84
N PHE A 234 10.39 4.21 -6.12
CA PHE A 234 11.06 4.51 -7.39
C PHE A 234 10.33 3.89 -8.59
N ALA A 235 9.72 2.72 -8.41
CA ALA A 235 8.88 2.13 -9.43
C ALA A 235 7.61 2.98 -9.68
N ALA A 236 6.99 3.54 -8.64
CA ALA A 236 5.78 4.37 -8.76
C ALA A 236 6.03 5.66 -9.57
N PHE A 237 7.23 6.24 -9.46
CA PHE A 237 7.68 7.38 -10.27
C PHE A 237 8.50 6.97 -11.51
N GLY A 238 8.51 5.68 -11.86
CA GLY A 238 9.23 5.19 -13.03
C GLY A 238 8.50 5.56 -14.33
N THR A 239 9.26 5.94 -15.36
CA THR A 239 8.68 6.29 -16.67
C THR A 239 7.93 5.11 -17.28
N GLU A 240 6.69 5.32 -17.73
CA GLU A 240 5.89 4.25 -18.32
C GLU A 240 6.52 3.66 -19.59
N GLY A 241 6.25 2.37 -19.80
CA GLY A 241 6.75 1.64 -20.97
C GLY A 241 8.27 1.44 -20.98
N THR A 242 8.96 1.78 -19.89
CA THR A 242 10.40 1.57 -19.75
C THR A 242 10.71 0.33 -18.92
N SER A 243 11.86 -0.30 -19.20
CA SER A 243 12.40 -1.39 -18.39
C SER A 243 12.81 -0.92 -17.00
N GLN A 244 13.07 0.38 -16.80
CA GLN A 244 13.49 0.95 -15.52
C GLN A 244 12.40 0.82 -14.45
N LYS A 245 11.14 1.16 -14.75
CA LYS A 245 10.00 0.98 -13.85
C LYS A 245 9.87 -0.46 -13.36
N TRP A 246 9.87 -1.40 -14.30
CA TRP A 246 9.73 -2.82 -14.00
C TRP A 246 10.98 -3.42 -13.33
N GLY A 247 12.16 -2.85 -13.60
CA GLY A 247 13.39 -3.16 -12.89
C GLY A 247 13.29 -2.82 -11.40
N TRP A 248 12.84 -1.61 -11.07
CA TRP A 248 12.60 -1.21 -9.68
C TRP A 248 11.56 -2.09 -8.98
N TYR A 249 10.44 -2.37 -9.65
CA TYR A 249 9.43 -3.27 -9.12
C TYR A 249 9.97 -4.68 -8.87
N THR A 250 10.80 -5.20 -9.77
CA THR A 250 11.42 -6.52 -9.64
C THR A 250 12.36 -6.56 -8.43
N ILE A 251 13.17 -5.50 -8.23
CA ILE A 251 14.04 -5.37 -7.05
C ILE A 251 13.20 -5.37 -5.76
N ALA A 252 12.08 -4.63 -5.74
CA ALA A 252 11.16 -4.60 -4.61
C ALA A 252 10.62 -6.01 -4.29
N CYS A 253 10.18 -6.76 -5.31
CA CYS A 253 9.73 -8.14 -5.17
C CYS A 253 10.82 -9.06 -4.61
N PHE A 254 12.07 -8.95 -5.08
CA PHE A 254 13.18 -9.75 -4.53
C PHE A 254 13.47 -9.40 -3.07
N ALA A 255 13.45 -8.12 -2.72
CA ALA A 255 13.62 -7.68 -1.34
C ALA A 255 12.50 -8.21 -0.43
N TYR A 256 11.26 -8.21 -0.92
CA TYR A 256 10.12 -8.85 -0.24
C TYR A 256 10.34 -10.36 0.00
N LEU A 257 10.86 -11.10 -0.99
CA LEU A 257 11.18 -12.52 -0.82
C LEU A 257 12.22 -12.77 0.28
N VAL A 258 13.18 -11.85 0.46
CA VAL A 258 14.14 -11.93 1.58
C VAL A 258 13.43 -11.77 2.92
N VAL A 259 12.51 -10.80 3.04
CA VAL A 259 11.67 -10.62 4.24
C VAL A 259 10.87 -11.90 4.52
N LEU A 260 10.18 -12.45 3.52
CA LEU A 260 9.42 -13.69 3.64
C LEU A 260 10.29 -14.85 4.12
N TYR A 261 11.48 -15.02 3.52
CA TYR A 261 12.40 -16.07 3.93
C TYR A 261 12.79 -15.94 5.40
N LYS A 262 13.10 -14.73 5.87
CA LYS A 262 13.48 -14.50 7.27
C LYS A 262 12.32 -14.77 8.22
N LEU A 263 11.10 -14.34 7.90
CA LEU A 263 9.93 -14.60 8.73
C LEU A 263 9.56 -16.08 8.80
N VAL A 264 9.59 -16.78 7.65
CA VAL A 264 9.17 -18.19 7.55
C VAL A 264 10.25 -19.16 8.04
N VAL A 265 11.52 -18.91 7.76
CA VAL A 265 12.60 -19.84 8.13
C VAL A 265 13.14 -19.48 9.50
N SER A 266 13.71 -18.29 9.66
CA SER A 266 14.36 -17.88 10.91
C SER A 266 13.33 -17.62 12.01
N GLY A 267 12.30 -16.82 11.75
CA GLY A 267 11.30 -16.46 12.75
C GLY A 267 10.49 -17.66 13.24
N ARG A 268 10.05 -18.57 12.36
CA ARG A 268 9.31 -19.78 12.80
C ARG A 268 10.19 -20.72 13.62
N ALA A 269 11.48 -20.86 13.26
CA ALA A 269 12.40 -21.70 14.01
C ALA A 269 12.64 -21.16 15.43
N THR A 270 12.88 -19.85 15.57
CA THR A 270 13.09 -19.23 16.88
C THR A 270 11.81 -19.20 17.71
N ALA A 271 10.65 -18.94 17.10
CA ALA A 271 9.36 -18.99 17.80
C ALA A 271 9.06 -20.40 18.35
N ARG A 272 9.38 -21.45 17.59
CA ARG A 272 9.28 -22.85 18.06
C ARG A 272 10.18 -23.14 19.26
N ALA A 273 11.39 -22.58 19.27
CA ALA A 273 12.30 -22.74 20.39
C ALA A 273 11.79 -22.04 21.68
N LYS A 274 10.98 -20.99 21.56
CA LYS A 274 10.33 -20.32 22.71
C LYS A 274 9.12 -21.09 23.27
N GLY A 275 8.62 -22.11 22.57
CA GLY A 275 7.55 -22.98 23.03
C GLY A 275 6.30 -22.97 22.14
N GLY A 276 5.42 -23.96 22.36
CA GLY A 276 4.27 -24.22 21.48
C GLY A 276 3.28 -23.06 21.37
N LYS A 277 3.00 -22.35 22.48
CA LYS A 277 2.09 -21.20 22.49
C LYS A 277 2.62 -20.04 21.64
N VAL A 278 3.89 -19.66 21.83
CA VAL A 278 4.55 -18.62 21.04
C VAL A 278 4.62 -19.01 19.57
N ALA A 279 4.98 -20.25 19.27
CA ALA A 279 5.03 -20.77 17.91
C ALA A 279 3.69 -20.69 17.19
N ASN A 280 2.60 -21.12 17.87
CA ASN A 280 1.26 -21.08 17.30
C ASN A 280 0.81 -19.65 17.03
N PHE A 281 1.03 -18.75 18.01
CA PHE A 281 0.67 -17.35 17.85
C PHE A 281 1.48 -16.68 16.73
N TYR A 282 2.81 -16.87 16.71
CA TYR A 282 3.67 -16.34 15.65
C TYR A 282 3.27 -16.87 14.26
N ASN A 283 2.95 -18.16 14.14
CA ASN A 283 2.49 -18.72 12.86
C ASN A 283 1.18 -18.07 12.40
N ALA A 284 0.25 -17.79 13.32
CA ALA A 284 -1.03 -17.17 13.00
C ALA A 284 -0.85 -15.71 12.57
N ILE A 285 -0.22 -14.88 13.40
CA ILE A 285 -0.07 -13.44 13.15
C ILE A 285 0.95 -13.15 12.04
N GLY A 286 2.04 -13.92 11.96
CA GLY A 286 3.01 -13.85 10.87
C GLY A 286 2.43 -14.34 9.54
N GLY A 287 1.63 -15.41 9.56
CA GLY A 287 0.91 -15.89 8.38
C GLY A 287 -0.10 -14.86 7.85
N PHE A 288 -0.88 -14.26 8.75
CA PHE A 288 -1.76 -13.14 8.42
C PHE A 288 -1.01 -11.98 7.77
N THR A 289 0.12 -11.59 8.34
CA THR A 289 0.98 -10.52 7.81
C THR A 289 1.46 -10.83 6.39
N ILE A 290 1.98 -12.05 6.17
CA ILE A 290 2.49 -12.48 4.86
C ILE A 290 1.39 -12.48 3.80
N ILE A 291 0.19 -12.97 4.14
CA ILE A 291 -0.94 -12.97 3.23
C ILE A 291 -1.30 -11.53 2.85
N LEU A 292 -1.46 -10.64 3.83
CA LEU A 292 -1.78 -9.24 3.57
C LEU A 292 -0.69 -8.54 2.74
N TRP A 293 0.58 -8.68 3.14
CA TRP A 293 1.70 -8.01 2.49
C TRP A 293 1.90 -8.44 1.05
N THR A 294 1.49 -9.67 0.71
CA THR A 294 1.49 -10.15 -0.68
C THR A 294 0.47 -9.40 -1.54
N ILE A 295 -0.63 -8.91 -0.96
CA ILE A 295 -1.66 -8.18 -1.70
C ILE A 295 -1.16 -6.78 -2.11
N TYR A 296 -0.26 -6.15 -1.34
CA TYR A 296 0.28 -4.81 -1.67
C TYR A 296 0.97 -4.73 -3.04
N PRO A 297 1.95 -5.58 -3.38
CA PRO A 297 2.58 -5.57 -4.70
C PRO A 297 1.61 -6.00 -5.80
N ILE A 298 0.60 -6.84 -5.50
CA ILE A 298 -0.46 -7.16 -6.47
C ILE A 298 -1.26 -5.90 -6.80
N VAL A 299 -1.76 -5.17 -5.78
CA VAL A 299 -2.46 -3.90 -5.96
C VAL A 299 -1.57 -2.93 -6.74
N TRP A 300 -0.27 -2.85 -6.41
CA TRP A 300 0.68 -2.00 -7.13
C TRP A 300 0.78 -2.39 -8.60
N GLY A 301 0.96 -3.67 -8.91
CA GLY A 301 1.04 -4.17 -10.29
C GLY A 301 -0.24 -3.93 -11.09
N VAL A 302 -1.41 -3.96 -10.45
CA VAL A 302 -2.70 -3.69 -11.09
C VAL A 302 -2.95 -2.20 -11.27
N ALA A 303 -2.72 -1.39 -10.23
CA ALA A 303 -3.00 0.04 -10.19
C ALA A 303 -1.88 0.83 -10.89
N ASP A 304 -0.75 1.02 -10.24
CA ASP A 304 0.36 1.80 -10.79
C ASP A 304 1.02 1.10 -11.99
N GLY A 305 1.19 -0.22 -11.92
CA GLY A 305 1.89 -1.01 -12.95
C GLY A 305 1.12 -1.11 -14.26
N SER A 306 -0.16 -1.53 -14.21
CA SER A 306 -0.98 -1.81 -15.40
C SER A 306 -2.13 -0.84 -15.64
N ARG A 307 -2.37 0.13 -14.74
CA ARG A 307 -3.39 1.18 -14.84
C ARG A 307 -4.81 0.67 -15.07
N LYS A 308 -5.13 -0.49 -14.50
CA LYS A 308 -6.47 -1.09 -14.57
C LYS A 308 -7.40 -0.64 -13.43
N LEU A 309 -6.85 0.02 -12.41
CA LEU A 309 -7.57 0.63 -11.29
C LEU A 309 -7.44 2.14 -11.36
N GLY A 310 -8.56 2.84 -11.13
CA GLY A 310 -8.55 4.28 -10.93
C GLY A 310 -7.84 4.66 -9.63
N VAL A 311 -7.71 5.96 -9.40
CA VAL A 311 -7.00 6.49 -8.22
C VAL A 311 -7.78 6.20 -6.93
N ASP A 312 -9.12 6.25 -6.98
CA ASP A 312 -9.95 5.99 -5.81
C ASP A 312 -9.93 4.52 -5.39
N GLU A 313 -9.98 3.59 -6.35
CA GLU A 313 -9.92 2.17 -6.06
C GLU A 313 -8.56 1.76 -5.49
N GLU A 314 -7.48 2.41 -5.95
CA GLU A 314 -6.16 2.25 -5.36
C GLU A 314 -6.13 2.74 -3.91
N ILE A 315 -6.68 3.93 -3.64
CA ILE A 315 -6.81 4.48 -2.28
C ILE A 315 -7.58 3.51 -1.39
N ILE A 316 -8.74 3.02 -1.83
CA ILE A 316 -9.60 2.12 -1.07
C ILE A 316 -8.88 0.79 -0.80
N ALA A 317 -8.21 0.22 -1.81
CA ALA A 317 -7.47 -1.03 -1.66
C ALA A 317 -6.37 -0.92 -0.58
N TYR A 318 -5.53 0.12 -0.66
CA TYR A 318 -4.49 0.32 0.35
C TYR A 318 -5.05 0.73 1.72
N ALA A 319 -6.14 1.49 1.76
CA ALA A 319 -6.86 1.84 2.99
C ALA A 319 -7.30 0.59 3.77
N VAL A 320 -7.94 -0.36 3.10
CA VAL A 320 -8.38 -1.63 3.71
C VAL A 320 -7.18 -2.44 4.19
N LEU A 321 -6.14 -2.56 3.34
CA LEU A 321 -4.93 -3.30 3.71
C LEU A 321 -4.22 -2.69 4.92
N ASP A 322 -4.14 -1.36 4.99
CA ASP A 322 -3.48 -0.65 6.10
C ASP A 322 -4.28 -0.78 7.40
N VAL A 323 -5.61 -0.69 7.36
CA VAL A 323 -6.46 -0.93 8.54
C VAL A 323 -6.28 -2.37 9.06
N LEU A 324 -6.16 -3.35 8.18
CA LEU A 324 -5.91 -4.73 8.60
C LEU A 324 -4.48 -4.93 9.13
N ALA A 325 -3.49 -4.36 8.45
CA ALA A 325 -2.07 -4.56 8.76
C ALA A 325 -1.57 -3.74 9.95
N LYS A 326 -2.26 -2.66 10.33
CA LYS A 326 -1.80 -1.76 11.39
C LYS A 326 -2.69 -1.83 12.65
N PRO A 327 -3.92 -1.29 12.70
CA PRO A 327 -4.72 -1.33 13.91
C PRO A 327 -5.29 -2.72 14.23
N VAL A 328 -5.73 -3.52 13.25
CA VAL A 328 -6.21 -4.89 13.53
C VAL A 328 -5.07 -5.80 13.97
N PHE A 329 -3.95 -5.78 13.22
CA PHE A 329 -2.71 -6.45 13.64
C PHE A 329 -2.28 -6.02 15.04
N GLY A 330 -2.21 -4.71 15.29
CA GLY A 330 -1.74 -4.15 16.54
C GLY A 330 -2.63 -4.53 17.72
N LEU A 331 -3.94 -4.45 17.57
CA LEU A 331 -4.88 -4.89 18.60
C LEU A 331 -4.72 -6.39 18.88
N TRP A 332 -4.60 -7.22 17.83
CA TRP A 332 -4.42 -8.66 17.97
C TRP A 332 -3.11 -9.00 18.69
N LEU A 333 -2.01 -8.31 18.34
CA LEU A 333 -0.71 -8.43 19.00
C LEU A 333 -0.78 -8.04 20.47
N LEU A 334 -1.30 -6.85 20.76
CA LEU A 334 -1.36 -6.30 22.12
C LEU A 334 -2.26 -7.16 23.02
N TRP A 335 -3.39 -7.65 22.51
CA TRP A 335 -4.28 -8.52 23.26
C TRP A 335 -3.66 -9.89 23.55
N THR A 336 -3.02 -10.50 22.54
CA THR A 336 -2.58 -11.90 22.66
C THR A 336 -1.25 -12.04 23.38
N HIS A 337 -0.30 -11.12 23.20
CA HIS A 337 0.97 -11.20 23.94
C HIS A 337 0.73 -11.06 25.45
N ALA A 338 -0.27 -10.28 25.87
CA ALA A 338 -0.64 -10.11 27.28
C ALA A 338 -1.03 -11.42 27.97
N SER A 339 -1.48 -12.44 27.22
CA SER A 339 -1.84 -13.76 27.74
C SER A 339 -0.72 -14.81 27.62
N ILE A 340 0.43 -14.46 27.03
CA ILE A 340 1.56 -15.37 26.80
C ILE A 340 2.83 -14.78 27.45
N PRO A 341 3.11 -15.09 28.73
CA PRO A 341 4.26 -14.53 29.45
C PRO A 341 5.61 -14.77 28.78
N GLU A 342 5.76 -15.85 28.01
CA GLU A 342 6.96 -16.21 27.26
C GLU A 342 7.26 -15.26 26.09
N THR A 343 6.31 -14.38 25.75
CA THR A 343 6.53 -13.30 24.77
C THR A 343 7.15 -12.06 25.40
N ASN A 344 7.15 -11.91 26.73
CA ASN A 344 7.70 -10.74 27.40
C ASN A 344 9.19 -10.59 27.12
N ILE A 345 9.58 -9.36 26.88
CA ILE A 345 10.97 -8.95 26.72
C ILE A 345 11.30 -8.09 27.93
N ASP A 346 12.15 -8.59 28.81
CA ASP A 346 12.68 -7.80 29.90
C ASP A 346 13.76 -6.87 29.35
N LEU A 347 13.36 -5.61 29.10
CA LEU A 347 14.32 -4.55 28.83
C LEU A 347 15.05 -4.22 30.14
N GLY A 348 16.38 -4.19 30.13
CA GLY A 348 17.20 -3.78 31.27
C GLY A 348 17.87 -2.43 31.07
N GLY A 349 18.28 -1.79 32.17
CA GLY A 349 19.13 -0.59 32.15
C GLY A 349 18.43 0.67 31.63
N PHE A 350 19.05 1.38 30.69
CA PHE A 350 18.58 2.68 30.15
C PHE A 350 17.09 2.71 29.79
N TRP A 351 16.54 1.59 29.31
CA TRP A 351 15.16 1.46 28.86
C TRP A 351 14.11 1.40 29.99
N THR A 352 14.53 1.20 31.24
CA THR A 352 13.62 1.02 32.39
C THR A 352 13.79 2.05 33.50
N HIS A 353 14.85 2.85 33.46
CA HIS A 353 15.03 3.97 34.37
C HIS A 353 14.12 5.14 33.96
N GLY A 354 12.91 5.20 34.53
CA GLY A 354 11.98 6.33 34.48
C GLY A 354 11.67 6.89 35.87
N LEU A 355 10.84 7.93 35.97
CA LEU A 355 10.37 8.44 37.27
C LEU A 355 9.62 7.33 38.02
N SER A 356 9.78 7.23 39.34
CA SER A 356 9.16 6.19 40.17
C SER A 356 7.62 6.19 40.17
N SER A 357 7.00 7.26 39.64
CA SER A 357 5.55 7.40 39.43
C SER A 357 5.06 6.91 38.05
N GLU A 358 5.97 6.61 37.12
CA GLU A 358 5.62 6.13 35.79
C GLU A 358 5.36 4.63 35.79
N GLY A 359 4.08 4.25 35.87
CA GLY A 359 3.65 2.88 35.63
C GLY A 359 3.05 2.16 36.83
N ALA A 360 1.98 2.73 37.38
CA ALA A 360 0.78 2.02 37.80
C ALA A 360 -0.22 3.06 38.29
N LEU A 361 -1.25 3.36 37.50
CA LEU A 361 -2.46 3.97 38.08
C LEU A 361 -3.15 2.83 38.84
N ARG A 362 -2.79 2.66 40.12
CA ARG A 362 -3.47 1.75 41.03
C ARG A 362 -4.85 2.35 41.32
N VAL A 363 -5.88 1.85 40.66
CA VAL A 363 -7.26 2.19 41.00
C VAL A 363 -7.72 1.17 42.04
N GLY A 364 -7.72 1.60 43.30
CA GLY A 364 -8.31 0.91 44.45
C GLY A 364 -7.43 -0.16 45.10
N ASP A 365 -6.75 0.20 46.18
CA ASP A 365 -6.37 -0.71 47.29
C ASP A 365 -6.31 0.14 48.60
N ASP A 366 -7.20 1.12 48.73
CA ASP A 366 -7.43 1.81 49.99
C ASP A 366 -8.81 1.34 50.50
N GLU A 367 -8.88 0.89 51.76
CA GLU A 367 -9.96 0.16 52.47
C GLU A 367 -9.82 -1.39 52.35
N ASP A 368 -9.42 -2.19 53.34
CA ASP A 368 -9.35 -2.03 54.80
C ASP A 368 -8.28 -2.96 55.40
N GLY A 369 -7.50 -2.42 56.34
CA GLY A 369 -6.48 -3.18 57.07
C GLY A 369 -5.79 -2.39 58.17
N ALA A 370 -6.57 -1.84 59.12
CA ALA A 370 -6.10 -1.45 60.45
C ALA A 370 -7.23 -1.61 61.47
#